data_AF-A0A5E4L3A4-F1
#
_entry.id   AF-A0A5E4L3A4-F1
#
_cell.length_a   1.000
_cell.length_b   1.000
_cell.length_c   1.000
_cell.angle_alpha   90.00
_cell.angle_beta   90.00
_cell.angle_gamma   90.00
#
_symmetry.space_group_name_H-M   'P 1'
#
loop_
_entity.id
_entity.type
_entity.pdbx_description
1 polymer ?
#
loop_
_entity_poly.entity_id
_entity_poly.type
_entity_poly.pdbx_seq_one_letter_code
_entity_poly.pdbx_strand_id
1 'polypeptide(L)'
;MTTTIKVSDETKQLLDMLQAKMTLAFRKKKPLSELIDDITRIALRHEDELLQTKKSPEKAAPNNISRMVKTDAGTADDYIYVED
;
A
#
# COMPACT_ATOMS: atom_id res chain seq x y z
N MET A 1 -23.20 18.23 16.30
CA MET A 1 -24.22 17.70 15.36
C MET A 1 -23.96 16.21 15.20
N THR A 2 -24.99 15.36 15.13
CA THR A 2 -24.83 13.90 14.99
C THR A 2 -25.43 13.44 13.66
N THR A 3 -24.77 12.49 13.02
CA THR A 3 -25.20 11.91 11.75
C THR A 3 -25.33 10.40 11.92
N THR A 4 -26.40 9.81 11.38
CA THR A 4 -26.58 8.36 11.38
C THR A 4 -26.22 7.82 10.00
N ILE A 5 -25.36 6.81 9.96
CA ILE A 5 -24.99 6.10 8.73
C ILE A 5 -25.46 4.64 8.81
N LYS A 6 -25.92 4.11 7.69
CA LYS A 6 -26.19 2.67 7.55
C LYS A 6 -24.94 1.99 7.00
N VAL A 7 -24.53 0.91 7.65
CA VAL A 7 -23.37 0.09 7.24
C VAL A 7 -23.79 -1.38 7.25
N SER A 8 -23.06 -2.22 6.53
CA SER A 8 -23.26 -3.68 6.63
C SER A 8 -22.80 -4.20 7.99
N ASP A 9 -23.35 -5.34 8.41
CA ASP A 9 -22.95 -6.00 9.66
C ASP A 9 -21.47 -6.38 9.66
N GLU A 10 -20.95 -6.82 8.51
CA GLU A 10 -19.52 -7.09 8.32
C GLU A 10 -18.68 -5.83 8.56
N THR A 11 -19.08 -4.68 8.00
CA THR A 11 -18.37 -3.41 8.20
C THR A 11 -18.37 -3.02 9.68
N LYS A 12 -19.49 -3.21 10.38
CA LYS A 12 -19.57 -2.97 11.82
C LYS A 12 -18.57 -3.83 12.59
N GLN A 13 -18.50 -5.13 12.29
CA GLN A 13 -17.53 -6.04 12.92
C GLN A 13 -16.07 -5.63 12.66
N LEU A 14 -15.76 -5.20 11.44
CA LEU A 14 -14.43 -4.71 11.08
C LEU A 14 -14.07 -3.45 11.87
N LEU A 15 -15.01 -2.52 12.03
CA LEU A 15 -14.83 -1.31 12.84
C LEU A 15 -14.61 -1.64 14.33
N ASP A 16 -15.38 -2.58 14.88
CA ASP A 16 -15.22 -3.03 16.27
C ASP A 16 -13.83 -3.68 16.48
N MET A 17 -13.39 -4.53 15.53
CA MET A 17 -12.06 -5.15 15.56
C MET A 17 -10.95 -4.09 15.45
N LEU A 18 -11.10 -3.10 14.57
CA LEU A 18 -10.13 -2.02 14.42
C LEU A 18 -10.01 -1.18 15.71
N GLN A 19 -11.14 -0.84 16.33
CA GLN A 19 -11.18 -0.14 17.61
C GLN A 19 -10.48 -0.96 18.71
N ALA A 20 -10.68 -2.28 18.75
CA ALA A 20 -10.00 -3.18 19.68
C ALA A 20 -8.48 -3.19 19.44
N LYS A 21 -8.04 -3.34 18.19
CA LYS A 21 -6.61 -3.31 17.82
C LYS A 21 -5.93 -2.00 18.23
N MET A 22 -6.57 -0.87 17.97
CA MET A 22 -6.06 0.44 18.38
C MET A 22 -6.05 0.60 19.90
N THR A 23 -7.08 0.11 20.60
CA THR A 23 -7.11 0.16 22.06
C THR A 23 -5.96 -0.64 22.67
N LEU A 24 -5.62 -1.80 22.09
CA LEU A 24 -4.46 -2.60 22.51
C LEU A 24 -3.14 -1.87 22.24
N ALA A 25 -2.98 -1.27 21.05
CA ALA A 25 -1.75 -0.58 20.65
C ALA A 25 -1.49 0.69 21.47
N PHE A 26 -2.52 1.52 21.66
CA PHE A 26 -2.38 2.84 22.29
C PHE A 26 -2.75 2.84 23.79
N ARG A 27 -3.18 1.68 24.33
CA ARG A 27 -3.71 1.50 25.70
C ARG A 27 -4.81 2.51 26.08
N LYS A 28 -5.50 3.07 25.08
CA LYS A 28 -6.55 4.07 25.24
C LYS A 28 -7.74 3.69 24.38
N LYS A 29 -8.90 3.52 25.02
CA LYS A 29 -10.15 3.27 24.31
C LYS A 29 -10.66 4.58 23.72
N LYS A 30 -10.60 4.69 22.39
CA LYS A 30 -11.30 5.76 21.66
C LYS A 30 -12.76 5.34 21.39
N PRO A 31 -13.73 6.25 21.43
CA PRO A 31 -15.09 5.96 20.99
C PRO A 31 -15.13 5.74 19.47
N LEU A 32 -16.12 4.96 19.02
CA LEU A 32 -16.26 4.61 17.60
C LEU A 32 -16.47 5.84 16.70
N SER A 33 -17.15 6.87 17.21
CA SER A 33 -17.35 8.14 16.49
C SER A 33 -16.02 8.84 16.17
N GLU A 34 -15.13 8.96 17.15
CA GLU A 34 -13.80 9.55 16.94
C GLU A 34 -12.94 8.71 16.01
N LEU A 35 -13.05 7.37 16.09
CA LEU A 35 -12.35 6.47 15.18
C LEU A 35 -12.80 6.69 13.73
N ILE A 36 -14.11 6.78 13.49
CA ILE A 36 -14.66 7.03 12.15
C ILE A 36 -14.23 8.41 11.63
N ASP A 37 -14.22 9.43 12.49
CA ASP A 37 -13.75 10.77 12.11
C ASP A 37 -12.27 10.77 11.72
N ASP A 38 -11.42 10.08 12.50
CA ASP A 38 -9.99 9.95 12.23
C ASP A 38 -9.74 9.19 10.92
N ILE A 39 -10.42 8.05 10.71
CA ILE A 39 -10.34 7.27 9.46
C ILE A 39 -10.76 8.14 8.28
N THR A 40 -11.85 8.88 8.38
CA THR A 40 -12.36 9.74 7.30
C THR A 40 -11.36 10.84 6.96
N ARG A 41 -10.71 11.45 7.97
CA ARG A 41 -9.67 12.47 7.75
C ARG A 41 -8.42 11.88 7.10
N ILE A 42 -7.99 10.70 7.51
CA ILE A 42 -6.85 10.01 6.90
C ILE A 42 -7.20 9.64 5.45
N ALA A 43 -8.36 9.06 5.24
CA ALA A 43 -8.92 8.75 3.93
C ALA A 43 -8.86 9.97 2.99
N LEU A 44 -9.37 11.13 3.40
CA LEU A 44 -9.33 12.35 2.59
C LEU A 44 -7.92 12.90 2.36
N ARG A 45 -6.96 12.66 3.26
CA ARG A 45 -5.56 13.05 3.03
C ARG A 45 -4.86 12.17 2.00
N HIS A 46 -5.31 10.93 1.88
CA HIS A 46 -4.86 9.95 0.90
C HIS A 46 -5.93 9.76 -0.20
N GLU A 47 -6.60 10.87 -0.59
CA GLU A 47 -7.70 10.85 -1.56
C GLU A 47 -7.29 10.15 -2.87
N ASP A 48 -6.08 10.43 -3.35
CA ASP A 48 -5.54 9.79 -4.55
C ASP A 48 -5.52 8.26 -4.43
N GLU A 49 -5.18 7.69 -3.28
CA GLU A 49 -5.14 6.23 -3.06
C GLU A 49 -6.55 5.63 -3.00
N LEU A 50 -7.52 6.37 -2.45
CA LEU A 50 -8.92 5.95 -2.43
C LEU A 50 -9.55 5.96 -3.83
N LEU A 51 -9.26 7.00 -4.61
CA LEU A 51 -9.75 7.16 -5.97
C LEU A 51 -9.01 6.26 -6.99
N GLN A 52 -7.78 5.82 -6.66
CA GLN A 52 -6.97 4.94 -7.50
C GLN A 52 -7.50 3.52 -7.65
N THR A 53 -8.58 3.14 -6.96
CA THR A 53 -9.27 1.85 -7.16
C THR A 53 -9.79 1.61 -8.60
N LYS A 54 -9.67 2.58 -9.52
CA LYS A 54 -9.93 2.40 -10.97
C LYS A 54 -8.71 2.45 -11.88
N LYS A 55 -7.49 2.69 -11.39
CA LYS A 55 -6.29 2.53 -12.24
C LYS A 55 -5.67 1.17 -11.95
N SER A 56 -5.89 0.25 -12.88
CA SER A 56 -5.19 -1.03 -12.99
C SER A 56 -3.70 -0.85 -12.63
N PRO A 57 -3.06 -1.78 -11.90
CA PRO A 57 -1.67 -1.62 -11.49
C PRO A 57 -0.79 -1.49 -12.73
N GLU A 58 -0.43 -0.25 -13.06
CA GLU A 58 0.52 0.04 -14.11
C GLU A 58 1.88 -0.40 -13.56
N LYS A 59 2.31 -1.54 -14.09
CA LYS A 59 3.53 -2.30 -13.81
C LYS A 59 4.58 -1.48 -13.07
N ALA A 60 4.96 -1.95 -11.88
CA ALA A 60 6.19 -1.53 -11.21
C ALA A 60 7.34 -1.58 -12.23
N ALA A 61 7.85 -0.41 -12.59
CA ALA A 61 9.07 -0.32 -13.38
C ALA A 61 10.18 -1.03 -12.59
N PRO A 62 10.96 -1.95 -13.21
CA PRO A 62 12.09 -2.52 -12.52
C PRO A 62 13.10 -1.39 -12.28
N ASN A 63 13.27 -1.03 -11.01
CA ASN A 63 14.36 -0.16 -10.58
C ASN A 63 15.68 -0.90 -10.86
N ASN A 64 16.30 -0.58 -11.98
CA ASN A 64 17.65 -0.98 -12.33
C ASN A 64 18.63 -0.30 -11.37
N ILE A 65 18.89 -0.93 -10.22
CA ILE A 65 19.96 -0.53 -9.32
C ILE A 65 21.22 -1.32 -9.69
N SER A 66 22.12 -0.59 -10.34
CA SER A 66 23.58 -0.76 -10.42
C SER A 66 24.20 -2.00 -9.80
N ARG A 67 24.95 -2.74 -10.63
CA ARG A 67 26.22 -3.33 -10.21
C ARG A 67 27.29 -2.95 -11.23
N MET A 68 27.90 -1.78 -11.02
CA MET A 68 29.26 -1.51 -11.47
C MET A 68 30.16 -2.57 -10.83
N VAL A 69 30.65 -3.52 -11.62
CA VAL A 69 31.91 -4.20 -11.33
C VAL A 69 32.83 -3.81 -12.47
N LYS A 70 33.74 -2.89 -12.16
CA LYS A 70 34.97 -2.73 -12.93
C LYS A 70 35.82 -3.96 -12.65
N THR A 71 36.05 -4.77 -13.67
CA THR A 71 37.19 -5.68 -13.69
C THR A 71 37.84 -5.53 -15.06
N ASP A 72 38.92 -4.75 -15.08
CA ASP A 72 39.95 -4.81 -16.10
C ASP A 72 40.55 -6.23 -16.11
N ALA A 73 40.54 -6.91 -17.26
CA ALA A 73 41.63 -7.77 -17.75
C ALA A 73 41.14 -8.69 -18.90
N GLY A 74 41.83 -8.58 -20.05
CA GLY A 74 42.19 -9.74 -20.88
C GLY A 74 41.17 -10.26 -21.90
N THR A 75 41.41 -9.92 -23.16
CA THR A 75 41.26 -10.78 -24.37
C THR A 75 40.65 -12.18 -24.19
N ALA A 76 39.57 -12.48 -24.92
CA ALA A 76 39.51 -13.63 -25.85
C ALA A 76 38.13 -13.75 -26.55
N ASP A 77 38.19 -13.71 -27.88
CA ASP A 77 37.36 -14.36 -28.89
C ASP A 77 35.83 -14.23 -28.86
N ASP A 78 35.35 -13.37 -29.77
CA ASP A 78 34.20 -13.63 -30.64
C ASP A 78 34.20 -15.09 -31.11
N TYR A 79 33.08 -15.81 -30.98
CA TYR A 79 32.53 -16.75 -31.98
C TYR A 79 31.25 -17.36 -31.40
N ILE A 80 30.07 -16.92 -31.86
CA ILE A 80 28.89 -17.80 -31.90
C ILE A 80 28.38 -17.80 -33.34
N TYR A 81 28.48 -18.99 -33.93
CA TYR A 81 28.07 -19.38 -35.26
C TYR A 81 26.55 -19.26 -35.43
N VAL A 82 26.11 -18.76 -36.58
CA VAL A 82 24.74 -18.94 -37.07
C VAL A 82 24.80 -20.08 -38.10
N GLU A 83 24.21 -21.22 -37.76
CA GLU A 83 23.94 -22.31 -38.72
C GLU A 83 22.50 -22.15 -39.26
N ASP A 84 22.43 -22.17 -40.60
CA ASP A 84 21.31 -22.23 -41.57
C ASP A 84 20.05 -21.34 -41.38
#